data_AF-A0A2S2Q3Q7-F1
#
_entry.id   AF-A0A2S2Q3Q7-F1
#
_cell.length_a   1.000
_cell.length_b   1.000
_cell.length_c   1.000
_cell.angle_alpha   90.00
_cell.angle_beta   90.00
_cell.angle_gamma   90.00
#
_symmetry.space_group_name_H-M   'P 1'
#
loop_
_entity.id
_entity.type
_entity.pdbx_description
1 polymer ?
#
loop_
_entity_poly.entity_id
_entity_poly.type
_entity_poly.pdbx_seq_one_letter_code
_entity_poly.pdbx_strand_id
1 'polypeptide(L)'
;KDCTTRALEYFNKWQTGERIPADVKDAAFCAGIRNDPDTSTFDKMFSLYTTTTSISEKTSVESALGCSANRTQLYRFINHILDGPQGPIKVKDFKSVIASVASTSLGLDVLHEFLSTNLNRTLNELPNGQEIAKYIYSILATKMTDRVQIEKLQNLKNTTIIPESVRQSFEKSFKKVNDRKLWLEKYSEVINQWMLENQEPLEEETITTAASTESTITTEIKSTVSSITISAPFSTVSPKPSNATYNVQNCRTVLLVTILLLIVNKCIL
;
A
#
# COMPACT_ATOMS: atom_id res chain seq x y z
N LYS A 1 6.04 15.32 9.04
CA LYS A 1 5.46 15.71 7.72
C LYS A 1 6.46 15.50 6.58
N ASP A 2 7.75 15.71 6.82
CA ASP A 2 8.85 15.59 5.86
C ASP A 2 8.91 14.34 4.99
N CYS A 3 8.59 13.16 5.54
CA CYS A 3 8.70 11.90 4.80
C CYS A 3 7.74 11.85 3.60
N THR A 4 6.47 12.25 3.79
CA THR A 4 5.47 12.23 2.72
C THR A 4 5.78 13.26 1.64
N THR A 5 6.22 14.45 2.04
CA THR A 5 6.62 15.51 1.10
C THR A 5 7.79 15.06 0.23
N ARG A 6 8.87 14.54 0.84
CA ARG A 6 10.04 14.03 0.11
C ARG A 6 9.68 12.85 -0.81
N ALA A 7 8.84 11.93 -0.36
CA ALA A 7 8.37 10.82 -1.20
C ALA A 7 7.60 11.33 -2.44
N LEU A 8 6.75 12.35 -2.26
CA LEU A 8 6.02 12.98 -3.36
C LEU A 8 6.96 13.73 -4.32
N GLU A 9 8.01 14.38 -3.83
CA GLU A 9 9.03 15.01 -4.68
C GLU A 9 9.73 13.98 -5.60
N TYR A 10 10.13 12.83 -5.07
CA TYR A 10 10.68 11.74 -5.88
C TYR A 10 9.70 11.25 -6.93
N PHE A 11 8.41 11.15 -6.58
CA PHE A 11 7.37 10.78 -7.51
C PHE A 11 7.21 11.80 -8.65
N ASN A 12 7.21 13.09 -8.33
CA ASN A 12 7.07 14.16 -9.32
C ASN A 12 8.25 14.19 -10.29
N LYS A 13 9.48 14.01 -9.78
CA LYS A 13 10.68 13.87 -10.62
C LYS A 13 10.62 12.64 -11.54
N TRP A 14 10.05 11.54 -11.05
CA TRP A 14 9.85 10.35 -11.87
C TRP A 14 8.88 10.59 -13.02
N GLN A 15 7.82 11.37 -12.81
CA GLN A 15 6.89 11.75 -13.88
C GLN A 15 7.58 12.55 -15.01
N THR A 16 8.69 13.25 -14.72
CA THR A 16 9.51 13.96 -15.70
C THR A 16 10.67 13.13 -16.27
N GLY A 17 10.70 11.83 -15.98
CA GLY A 17 11.68 10.87 -16.53
C GLY A 17 12.90 10.60 -15.65
N GLU A 18 12.97 11.15 -14.45
CA GLU A 18 14.05 10.84 -13.52
C GLU A 18 13.86 9.44 -12.88
N ARG A 19 14.97 8.82 -12.47
CA ARG A 19 14.93 7.54 -11.75
C ARG A 19 14.74 7.78 -10.26
N ILE A 20 13.80 7.06 -9.66
CA ILE A 20 13.67 7.00 -8.20
C ILE A 20 14.72 6.03 -7.64
N PRO A 21 15.50 6.40 -6.61
CA PRO A 21 16.37 5.46 -5.91
C PRO A 21 15.58 4.25 -5.39
N ALA A 22 16.17 3.06 -5.48
CA ALA A 22 15.46 1.81 -5.16
C ALA A 22 14.88 1.81 -3.73
N ASP A 23 15.62 2.34 -2.76
CA ASP A 23 15.26 2.33 -1.34
C ASP A 23 14.02 3.17 -1.00
N VAL A 24 13.67 4.14 -1.85
CA VAL A 24 12.52 5.04 -1.65
C VAL A 24 11.42 4.86 -2.69
N LYS A 25 11.59 3.94 -3.64
CA LYS A 25 10.67 3.76 -4.77
C LYS A 25 9.24 3.45 -4.33
N ASP A 26 9.07 2.48 -3.44
CA ASP A 26 7.74 2.07 -2.98
C ASP A 26 7.02 3.21 -2.25
N ALA A 27 7.74 3.94 -1.38
CA ALA A 27 7.22 5.09 -0.67
C ALA A 27 6.84 6.22 -1.64
N ALA A 28 7.68 6.52 -2.62
CA ALA A 28 7.44 7.55 -3.62
C ALA A 28 6.23 7.22 -4.50
N PHE A 29 6.18 6.02 -5.07
CA PHE A 29 5.03 5.59 -5.88
C PHE A 29 3.73 5.57 -5.08
N CYS A 30 3.75 5.05 -3.85
CA CYS A 30 2.58 5.07 -2.97
C CYS A 30 2.13 6.49 -2.61
N ALA A 31 3.07 7.40 -2.31
CA ALA A 31 2.77 8.81 -2.04
C ALA A 31 2.17 9.51 -3.27
N GLY A 32 2.70 9.23 -4.47
CA GLY A 32 2.17 9.72 -5.74
C GLY A 32 0.72 9.33 -5.96
N ILE A 33 0.43 8.02 -5.92
CA ILE A 33 -0.94 7.51 -6.12
C ILE A 33 -1.90 7.96 -5.02
N ARG A 34 -1.45 8.04 -3.76
CA ARG A 34 -2.31 8.44 -2.64
C ARG A 34 -2.72 9.92 -2.72
N ASN A 35 -1.84 10.78 -3.22
CA ASN A 35 -2.07 12.23 -3.31
C ASN A 35 -2.42 12.71 -4.72
N ASP A 36 -2.67 11.80 -5.67
CA ASP A 36 -3.10 12.15 -7.03
C ASP A 36 -4.50 12.78 -6.98
N PRO A 37 -4.65 14.06 -7.39
CA PRO A 37 -5.96 14.68 -7.47
C PRO A 37 -6.80 14.14 -8.64
N ASP A 38 -6.15 13.55 -9.65
CA ASP A 38 -6.79 13.13 -10.90
C ASP A 38 -6.83 11.60 -11.05
N THR A 39 -7.34 11.10 -12.19
CA THR A 39 -7.26 9.66 -12.53
C THR A 39 -6.08 9.31 -13.41
N SER A 40 -5.41 10.32 -13.99
CA SER A 40 -4.40 10.12 -15.03
C SER A 40 -3.13 9.44 -14.51
N THR A 41 -2.74 9.69 -13.26
CA THR A 41 -1.55 9.06 -12.67
C THR A 41 -1.81 7.59 -12.39
N PHE A 42 -3.00 7.26 -11.89
CA PHE A 42 -3.41 5.86 -11.70
C PHE A 42 -3.37 5.08 -13.03
N ASP A 43 -3.90 5.64 -14.11
CA ASP A 43 -3.91 4.98 -15.43
C ASP A 43 -2.50 4.78 -15.98
N LYS A 44 -1.61 5.78 -15.83
CA LYS A 44 -0.18 5.66 -16.20
C LYS A 44 0.52 4.55 -15.39
N MET A 45 0.29 4.50 -14.08
CA MET A 45 0.85 3.47 -13.20
C MET A 45 0.29 2.09 -13.53
N PHE A 46 -0.99 1.98 -13.84
CA PHE A 46 -1.57 0.71 -14.28
C PHE A 46 -1.03 0.25 -15.65
N SER A 47 -0.79 1.18 -16.56
CA SER A 47 -0.08 0.90 -17.81
C SER A 47 1.35 0.39 -17.54
N LEU A 48 2.08 1.01 -16.61
CA LEU A 48 3.40 0.53 -16.22
C LEU A 48 3.35 -0.88 -15.60
N TYR A 49 2.38 -1.15 -14.71
CA TYR A 49 2.18 -2.47 -14.11
C TYR A 49 1.97 -3.58 -15.16
N THR A 50 1.27 -3.26 -16.25
CA THR A 50 0.94 -4.23 -17.30
C THR A 50 2.04 -4.38 -18.36
N THR A 51 2.91 -3.39 -18.53
CA THR A 51 3.92 -3.34 -19.60
C THR A 51 5.35 -3.59 -19.14
N THR A 52 5.68 -3.33 -17.88
CA THR A 52 7.05 -3.51 -17.38
C THR A 52 7.48 -4.98 -17.37
N THR A 53 8.72 -5.22 -17.79
CA THR A 53 9.38 -6.54 -17.70
C THR A 53 10.17 -6.71 -16.40
N SER A 54 10.36 -5.64 -15.63
CA SER A 54 11.04 -5.66 -14.36
C SER A 54 10.10 -6.15 -13.26
N ILE A 55 10.44 -7.29 -12.65
CA ILE A 55 9.65 -7.86 -11.55
C ILE A 55 9.60 -6.90 -10.35
N SER A 56 10.74 -6.28 -10.00
CA SER A 56 10.79 -5.33 -8.88
C SER A 56 9.95 -4.09 -9.15
N GLU A 57 10.00 -3.56 -10.37
CA GLU A 57 9.17 -2.42 -10.76
C GLU A 57 7.68 -2.78 -10.74
N LYS A 58 7.32 -3.94 -11.27
CA LYS A 58 5.94 -4.43 -11.23
C LYS A 58 5.43 -4.50 -9.80
N THR A 59 6.22 -5.05 -8.87
CA THR A 59 5.86 -5.13 -7.45
C THR A 59 5.69 -3.75 -6.80
N SER A 60 6.61 -2.82 -7.05
CA SER A 60 6.51 -1.44 -6.52
C SER A 60 5.25 -0.73 -7.03
N VAL A 61 4.95 -0.87 -8.32
CA VAL A 61 3.77 -0.27 -8.94
C VAL A 61 2.48 -0.92 -8.44
N GLU A 62 2.46 -2.25 -8.31
CA GLU A 62 1.31 -2.98 -7.77
C GLU A 62 0.96 -2.54 -6.34
N SER A 63 1.98 -2.44 -5.48
CA SER A 63 1.82 -1.94 -4.11
C SER A 63 1.28 -0.50 -4.11
N ALA A 64 1.80 0.35 -5.00
CA ALA A 64 1.39 1.75 -5.10
C ALA A 64 -0.06 1.91 -5.59
N LEU A 65 -0.51 1.10 -6.55
CA LEU A 65 -1.92 1.10 -7.00
C LEU A 65 -2.87 0.78 -5.83
N GLY A 66 -2.46 -0.08 -4.91
CA GLY A 66 -3.18 -0.36 -3.66
C GLY A 66 -3.24 0.80 -2.66
N CYS A 67 -2.37 1.82 -2.80
CA CYS A 67 -2.33 2.99 -1.93
C CYS A 67 -3.37 4.08 -2.26
N SER A 68 -4.09 3.94 -3.37
CA SER A 68 -5.05 4.96 -3.84
C SER A 68 -6.07 5.33 -2.76
N ALA A 69 -6.30 6.64 -2.60
CA ALA A 69 -7.36 7.17 -1.76
C ALA A 69 -8.72 7.17 -2.47
N ASN A 70 -8.78 6.79 -3.75
CA ASN A 70 -9.99 6.79 -4.56
C ASN A 70 -10.60 5.38 -4.63
N ARG A 71 -11.80 5.24 -4.06
CA ARG A 71 -12.53 3.96 -4.02
C ARG A 71 -12.73 3.36 -5.41
N THR A 72 -13.11 4.17 -6.39
CA THR A 72 -13.39 3.73 -7.76
C THR A 72 -12.13 3.17 -8.43
N GLN A 73 -10.97 3.78 -8.19
CA GLN A 73 -9.70 3.29 -8.71
C GLN A 73 -9.33 1.91 -8.12
N LEU A 74 -9.44 1.76 -6.79
CA LEU A 74 -9.20 0.47 -6.13
C LEU A 74 -10.19 -0.61 -6.61
N TYR A 75 -11.48 -0.27 -6.75
CA TYR A 75 -12.50 -1.20 -7.22
C TYR A 75 -12.25 -1.61 -8.68
N ARG A 76 -11.89 -0.67 -9.56
CA ARG A 76 -11.49 -0.97 -10.94
C ARG A 76 -10.26 -1.88 -10.99
N PHE A 77 -9.27 -1.63 -10.12
CA PHE A 77 -8.05 -2.44 -10.07
C PHE A 77 -8.32 -3.89 -9.68
N ILE A 78 -9.08 -4.12 -8.60
CA ILE A 78 -9.40 -5.49 -8.18
C ILE A 78 -10.31 -6.22 -9.17
N ASN A 79 -11.20 -5.50 -9.88
CA ASN A 79 -12.09 -6.10 -10.87
C ASN A 79 -11.36 -6.74 -12.05
N HIS A 80 -10.14 -6.32 -12.36
CA HIS A 80 -9.32 -6.97 -13.38
C HIS A 80 -8.96 -8.43 -13.08
N ILE A 81 -9.19 -8.92 -11.86
CA ILE A 81 -9.13 -10.36 -11.54
C ILE A 81 -10.21 -11.14 -12.32
N LEU A 82 -11.37 -10.52 -12.55
CA LEU A 82 -12.52 -11.14 -13.23
C LEU A 82 -12.31 -11.27 -14.74
N ASP A 83 -11.29 -10.61 -15.31
CA ASP A 83 -10.90 -10.74 -16.71
C ASP A 83 -10.21 -12.10 -17.00
N GLY A 84 -9.91 -12.87 -15.94
CA GLY A 84 -9.39 -14.22 -16.04
C GLY A 84 -7.95 -14.29 -16.58
N PRO A 85 -7.51 -15.46 -17.09
CA PRO A 85 -6.11 -15.69 -17.46
C PRO A 85 -5.55 -14.75 -18.54
N GLN A 86 -6.41 -14.22 -19.41
CA GLN A 86 -6.04 -13.27 -20.47
C GLN A 86 -6.06 -11.82 -19.99
N GLY A 87 -6.59 -11.56 -18.80
CA GLY A 87 -6.63 -10.25 -18.18
C GLY A 87 -5.24 -9.69 -17.82
N PRO A 88 -5.21 -8.43 -17.37
CA PRO A 88 -3.96 -7.77 -16.98
C PRO A 88 -3.40 -8.31 -15.66
N ILE A 89 -4.25 -8.83 -14.76
CA ILE A 89 -3.82 -9.52 -13.54
C ILE A 89 -3.66 -11.01 -13.84
N LYS A 90 -2.42 -11.50 -13.78
CA LYS A 90 -2.12 -12.91 -14.06
C LYS A 90 -2.50 -13.80 -12.88
N VAL A 91 -2.76 -15.07 -13.18
CA VAL A 91 -3.08 -16.12 -12.19
C VAL A 91 -2.05 -16.19 -11.04
N LYS A 92 -0.78 -15.95 -11.31
CA LYS A 92 0.26 -15.97 -10.27
C LYS A 92 0.31 -14.68 -9.42
N ASP A 93 -0.31 -13.60 -9.86
CA ASP A 93 -0.21 -12.25 -9.29
C ASP A 93 -1.46 -11.87 -8.46
N PHE A 94 -2.59 -12.59 -8.54
CA PHE A 94 -3.82 -12.17 -7.85
C PHE A 94 -3.64 -12.03 -6.33
N LYS A 95 -2.80 -12.88 -5.69
CA LYS A 95 -2.56 -12.81 -4.25
C LYS A 95 -1.83 -11.54 -3.83
N SER A 96 -0.85 -11.11 -4.62
CA SER A 96 -0.11 -9.88 -4.34
C SER A 96 -1.01 -8.68 -4.56
N VAL A 97 -1.79 -8.65 -5.65
CA VAL A 97 -2.78 -7.57 -5.90
C VAL A 97 -3.79 -7.45 -4.75
N ILE A 98 -4.39 -8.57 -4.31
CA ILE A 98 -5.33 -8.55 -3.19
C ILE A 98 -4.65 -8.03 -1.92
N ALA A 99 -3.41 -8.44 -1.63
CA ALA A 99 -2.68 -7.97 -0.47
C ALA A 99 -2.38 -6.46 -0.54
N SER A 100 -2.04 -5.96 -1.73
CA SER A 100 -1.79 -4.54 -2.01
C SER A 100 -3.05 -3.70 -1.78
N VAL A 101 -4.22 -4.13 -2.27
CA VAL A 101 -5.50 -3.46 -1.98
C VAL A 101 -5.85 -3.55 -0.49
N ALA A 102 -5.58 -4.68 0.18
CA ALA A 102 -5.83 -4.86 1.61
C ALA A 102 -4.89 -4.06 2.56
N SER A 103 -4.06 -3.17 2.02
CA SER A 103 -3.11 -2.37 2.79
C SER A 103 -3.77 -1.19 3.52
N THR A 104 -4.96 -0.76 3.10
CA THR A 104 -5.68 0.38 3.67
C THR A 104 -7.08 -0.03 4.17
N SER A 105 -7.67 0.75 5.08
CA SER A 105 -9.05 0.54 5.53
C SER A 105 -10.05 0.62 4.38
N LEU A 106 -9.91 1.63 3.50
CA LEU A 106 -10.72 1.77 2.29
C LEU A 106 -10.62 0.53 1.39
N GLY A 107 -9.41 -0.01 1.24
CA GLY A 107 -9.17 -1.20 0.43
C GLY A 107 -9.77 -2.49 1.01
N LEU A 108 -9.86 -2.62 2.35
CA LEU A 108 -10.61 -3.71 2.97
C LEU A 108 -12.10 -3.66 2.65
N ASP A 109 -12.70 -2.47 2.69
CA ASP A 109 -14.10 -2.30 2.28
C ASP A 109 -14.29 -2.63 0.79
N VAL A 110 -13.38 -2.19 -0.08
CA VAL A 110 -13.39 -2.51 -1.51
C VAL A 110 -13.27 -4.02 -1.76
N LEU A 111 -12.40 -4.73 -1.04
CA LEU A 111 -12.25 -6.18 -1.16
C LEU A 111 -13.50 -6.94 -0.71
N HIS A 112 -14.11 -6.50 0.39
CA HIS A 112 -15.37 -7.06 0.84
C HIS A 112 -16.48 -6.83 -0.19
N GLU A 113 -16.59 -5.61 -0.73
CA GLU A 113 -17.57 -5.26 -1.77
C GLU A 113 -17.36 -6.09 -3.05
N PHE A 114 -16.11 -6.20 -3.51
CA PHE A 114 -15.73 -7.02 -4.66
C PHE A 114 -16.15 -8.47 -4.46
N LEU A 115 -15.78 -9.10 -3.34
CA LEU A 115 -16.07 -10.50 -3.10
C LEU A 115 -17.57 -10.73 -2.94
N SER A 116 -18.27 -9.91 -2.17
CA SER A 116 -19.72 -10.04 -1.95
C SER A 116 -20.52 -9.89 -3.25
N THR A 117 -20.16 -8.92 -4.09
CA THR A 117 -20.86 -8.64 -5.35
C THR A 117 -20.57 -9.70 -6.40
N ASN A 118 -19.33 -10.17 -6.48
CA ASN A 118 -18.87 -11.05 -7.55
C ASN A 118 -18.66 -12.49 -7.09
N LEU A 119 -19.19 -12.91 -5.93
CA LEU A 119 -18.93 -14.23 -5.36
C LEU A 119 -19.29 -15.36 -6.33
N ASN A 120 -20.49 -15.31 -6.90
CA ASN A 120 -20.96 -16.32 -7.85
C ASN A 120 -20.08 -16.40 -9.10
N ARG A 121 -19.80 -15.25 -9.71
CA ARG A 121 -18.93 -15.13 -10.88
C ARG A 121 -17.51 -15.61 -10.59
N THR A 122 -16.94 -15.18 -9.47
CA THR A 122 -15.61 -15.59 -9.02
C THR A 122 -15.54 -17.10 -8.90
N LEU A 123 -16.52 -17.73 -8.23
CA LEU A 123 -16.51 -19.17 -7.98
C LEU A 123 -16.70 -20.03 -9.23
N ASN A 124 -17.52 -19.56 -10.17
CA ASN A 124 -17.99 -20.39 -11.30
C ASN A 124 -17.31 -20.06 -12.64
N GLU A 125 -16.80 -18.85 -12.83
CA GLU A 125 -16.25 -18.40 -14.11
C GLU A 125 -14.71 -18.31 -14.12
N LEU A 126 -14.06 -18.30 -12.95
CA LEU A 126 -12.61 -18.23 -12.85
C LEU A 126 -11.98 -19.59 -12.52
N PRO A 127 -10.90 -20.01 -13.22
CA PRO A 127 -10.20 -21.26 -12.94
C PRO A 127 -9.75 -21.41 -11.48
N ASN A 128 -9.36 -20.31 -10.83
CA ASN A 128 -8.90 -20.29 -9.43
C ASN A 128 -9.92 -19.62 -8.50
N GLY A 129 -11.20 -19.63 -8.88
CA GLY A 129 -12.27 -18.92 -8.17
C GLY A 129 -12.35 -19.21 -6.69
N GLN A 130 -12.32 -20.49 -6.33
CA GLN A 130 -12.35 -20.90 -4.92
C GLN A 130 -11.13 -20.41 -4.14
N GLU A 131 -9.94 -20.40 -4.74
CA GLU A 131 -8.72 -19.93 -4.08
C GLU A 131 -8.76 -18.42 -3.86
N ILE A 132 -9.21 -17.66 -4.86
CA ILE A 132 -9.41 -16.20 -4.78
C ILE A 132 -10.37 -15.89 -3.63
N ALA A 133 -11.55 -16.51 -3.62
CA ALA A 133 -12.55 -16.29 -2.58
C ALA A 133 -12.02 -16.61 -1.17
N LYS A 134 -11.36 -17.78 -1.01
CA LYS A 134 -10.73 -18.21 0.26
C LYS A 134 -9.68 -17.21 0.73
N TYR A 135 -8.84 -16.72 -0.17
CA TYR A 135 -7.75 -15.80 0.16
C TYR A 135 -8.26 -14.42 0.58
N ILE A 136 -9.21 -13.85 -0.18
CA ILE A 136 -9.83 -12.56 0.17
C ILE A 136 -10.50 -12.66 1.55
N TYR A 137 -11.34 -13.67 1.76
CA TYR A 137 -12.05 -13.83 3.04
C TYR A 137 -11.07 -14.00 4.21
N SER A 138 -9.99 -14.78 4.04
CA SER A 138 -8.97 -14.94 5.07
C SER A 138 -8.27 -13.62 5.44
N ILE A 139 -7.99 -12.76 4.45
CA ILE A 139 -7.41 -11.43 4.67
C ILE A 139 -8.40 -10.54 5.42
N LEU A 140 -9.66 -10.52 4.99
CA LEU A 140 -10.70 -9.72 5.63
C LEU A 140 -10.88 -10.14 7.09
N ALA A 141 -11.05 -11.45 7.36
CA ALA A 141 -11.17 -11.98 8.72
C ALA A 141 -9.93 -11.73 9.61
N THR A 142 -8.77 -11.45 8.99
CA THR A 142 -7.55 -11.09 9.70
C THR A 142 -7.52 -9.60 10.04
N LYS A 143 -7.98 -8.73 9.14
CA LYS A 143 -7.75 -7.28 9.24
C LYS A 143 -8.98 -6.48 9.69
N MET A 144 -10.18 -6.99 9.46
CA MET A 144 -11.41 -6.35 9.90
C MET A 144 -11.63 -6.57 11.40
N THR A 145 -11.85 -5.50 12.14
CA THR A 145 -11.86 -5.52 13.61
C THR A 145 -13.06 -4.83 14.25
N ASP A 146 -13.73 -3.90 13.56
CA ASP A 146 -14.93 -3.27 14.10
C ASP A 146 -16.19 -4.14 13.91
N ARG A 147 -17.22 -3.85 14.72
CA ARG A 147 -18.46 -4.65 14.78
C ARG A 147 -19.19 -4.71 13.43
N VAL A 148 -19.22 -3.61 12.69
CA VAL A 148 -19.93 -3.53 11.40
C VAL A 148 -19.21 -4.38 10.36
N GLN A 149 -17.87 -4.34 10.33
CA GLN A 149 -17.08 -5.19 9.47
C GLN A 149 -17.20 -6.68 9.82
N ILE A 150 -17.24 -7.02 11.11
CA ILE A 150 -17.43 -8.42 11.54
C ILE A 150 -18.80 -8.96 11.10
N GLU A 151 -19.85 -8.15 11.20
CA GLU A 151 -21.19 -8.51 10.73
C GLU A 151 -21.21 -8.73 9.21
N LYS A 152 -20.56 -7.86 8.44
CA LYS A 152 -20.36 -8.04 6.99
C LYS A 152 -19.74 -9.41 6.67
N LEU A 153 -18.70 -9.82 7.40
CA LEU A 153 -18.05 -11.13 7.20
C LEU A 153 -18.95 -12.30 7.60
N GLN A 154 -19.68 -12.17 8.70
CA GLN A 154 -20.64 -13.19 9.13
C GLN A 154 -21.73 -13.41 8.07
N ASN A 155 -22.27 -12.34 7.50
CA ASN A 155 -23.26 -12.39 6.44
C ASN A 155 -22.69 -13.06 5.18
N LEU A 156 -21.51 -12.63 4.73
CA LEU A 156 -20.86 -13.20 3.55
C LEU A 156 -20.64 -14.72 3.72
N LYS A 157 -20.19 -15.17 4.89
CA LYS A 157 -20.00 -16.60 5.20
C LYS A 157 -21.27 -17.44 5.14
N ASN A 158 -22.40 -16.85 5.50
CA ASN A 158 -23.68 -17.56 5.58
C ASN A 158 -24.44 -17.58 4.24
N THR A 159 -23.85 -17.05 3.16
CA THR A 159 -24.46 -17.07 1.82
C THR A 159 -24.59 -18.50 1.31
N THR A 160 -25.77 -18.85 0.78
CA THR A 160 -26.12 -20.21 0.34
C THR A 160 -25.39 -20.67 -0.92
N ILE A 161 -24.83 -19.75 -1.71
CA ILE A 161 -24.17 -20.06 -2.99
C ILE A 161 -22.76 -20.64 -2.85
N ILE A 162 -22.23 -20.73 -1.62
CA ILE A 162 -20.84 -21.09 -1.36
C ILE A 162 -20.67 -22.63 -1.34
N PRO A 163 -19.79 -23.21 -2.18
CA PRO A 163 -19.45 -24.63 -2.11
C PRO A 163 -18.89 -25.03 -0.74
N GLU A 164 -19.12 -26.27 -0.33
CA GLU A 164 -18.74 -26.76 1.00
C GLU A 164 -17.27 -26.51 1.35
N SER A 165 -16.36 -26.74 0.41
CA SER A 165 -14.92 -26.55 0.62
C SER A 165 -14.55 -25.09 0.90
N VAL A 166 -15.27 -24.13 0.31
CA VAL A 166 -15.09 -22.69 0.52
C VAL A 166 -15.70 -22.29 1.86
N ARG A 167 -16.91 -22.79 2.17
CA ARG A 167 -17.60 -22.57 3.44
C ARG A 167 -16.75 -22.98 4.64
N GLN A 168 -16.17 -24.18 4.62
CA GLN A 168 -15.26 -24.65 5.68
C GLN A 168 -14.04 -23.73 5.87
N SER A 169 -13.47 -23.22 4.77
CA SER A 169 -12.35 -22.29 4.83
C SER A 169 -12.75 -20.92 5.39
N PHE A 170 -13.96 -20.46 5.08
CA PHE A 170 -14.49 -19.21 5.63
C PHE A 170 -14.75 -19.37 7.13
N GLU A 171 -15.37 -20.47 7.57
CA GLU A 171 -15.55 -20.78 8.99
C GLU A 171 -14.23 -20.81 9.75
N LYS A 172 -13.23 -21.52 9.21
CA LYS A 172 -11.89 -21.58 9.81
C LYS A 172 -11.26 -20.19 9.95
N SER A 173 -11.44 -19.32 8.96
CA SER A 173 -10.92 -17.95 9.00
C SER A 173 -11.69 -17.09 9.99
N PHE A 174 -13.02 -17.21 10.02
CA PHE A 174 -13.90 -16.45 10.90
C PHE A 174 -13.70 -16.79 12.38
N LYS A 175 -13.36 -18.03 12.73
CA LYS A 175 -13.01 -18.40 14.12
C LYS A 175 -11.89 -17.52 14.70
N LYS A 176 -10.94 -17.10 13.87
CA LYS A 176 -9.82 -16.21 14.28
C LYS A 176 -10.27 -14.77 14.59
N VAL A 177 -11.47 -14.36 14.15
CA VAL A 177 -12.04 -13.04 14.46
C VAL A 177 -12.33 -12.93 15.95
N ASN A 178 -12.85 -14.00 16.57
CA ASN A 178 -13.11 -14.02 18.01
C ASN A 178 -11.83 -13.89 18.83
N ASP A 179 -10.77 -14.63 18.45
CA ASP A 179 -9.46 -14.54 19.12
C ASP A 179 -8.90 -13.11 19.07
N ARG A 180 -9.05 -12.44 17.93
CA ARG A 180 -8.64 -11.03 17.76
C ARG A 180 -9.47 -10.07 18.57
N LYS A 181 -10.80 -10.26 18.62
CA LYS A 181 -11.69 -9.46 19.44
C LYS A 181 -11.30 -9.55 20.92
N LEU A 182 -11.10 -10.77 21.43
CA LEU A 182 -10.66 -10.99 22.80
C LEU A 182 -9.29 -10.37 23.09
N TRP A 183 -8.36 -10.44 22.13
CA TRP A 183 -7.06 -9.78 22.25
C TRP A 183 -7.22 -8.26 22.33
N LEU A 184 -8.03 -7.66 21.45
CA LEU A 184 -8.25 -6.22 21.42
C LEU A 184 -8.93 -5.73 22.71
N GLU A 185 -9.99 -6.41 23.17
CA GLU A 185 -10.68 -6.09 24.44
C GLU A 185 -9.76 -6.17 25.65
N LYS A 186 -8.80 -7.11 25.64
CA LYS A 186 -7.88 -7.33 26.75
C LYS A 186 -6.71 -6.32 26.78
N TYR A 187 -6.20 -5.91 25.63
CA TYR A 187 -4.92 -5.19 25.55
C TYR A 187 -5.02 -3.76 24.99
N SER A 188 -6.13 -3.35 24.37
CA SER A 188 -6.25 -2.03 23.73
C SER A 188 -6.03 -0.89 24.71
N GLU A 189 -6.68 -0.93 25.87
CA GLU A 189 -6.59 0.13 26.89
C GLU A 189 -5.17 0.26 27.44
N VAL A 190 -4.53 -0.86 27.76
CA VAL A 190 -3.15 -0.89 28.28
C VAL A 190 -2.17 -0.34 27.24
N ILE A 191 -2.34 -0.70 25.96
CA ILE A 191 -1.51 -0.17 24.87
C ILE A 191 -1.75 1.33 24.70
N ASN A 192 -3.00 1.78 24.69
CA ASN A 192 -3.34 3.20 24.55
C ASN A 192 -2.74 4.02 25.69
N GLN A 193 -2.85 3.54 26.93
CA GLN A 193 -2.26 4.19 28.09
C GLN A 193 -0.73 4.27 27.96
N TRP A 194 -0.06 3.16 27.62
CA TRP A 194 1.39 3.15 27.42
C TRP A 194 1.83 4.14 26.32
N MET A 195 1.07 4.24 25.22
CA MET A 195 1.34 5.19 24.14
C MET A 195 1.25 6.65 24.60
N LEU A 196 0.29 6.98 25.45
CA LEU A 196 0.13 8.33 26.00
C LEU A 196 1.25 8.68 26.99
N GLU A 197 1.66 7.71 27.81
CA GLU A 197 2.73 7.90 28.81
C GLU A 197 4.12 8.05 28.17
N ASN A 198 4.33 7.46 26.98
CA ASN A 198 5.62 7.42 26.30
C ASN A 198 5.65 8.25 25.01
N GLN A 199 4.73 9.21 24.86
CA GLN A 199 4.72 10.10 23.72
C GLN A 199 5.94 11.04 23.78
N GLU A 200 6.79 11.02 22.76
CA GLU A 200 7.87 12.01 22.65
C GLU A 200 7.28 13.42 22.56
N PRO A 201 7.87 14.41 23.26
CA PRO A 201 7.45 15.79 23.13
C PRO A 201 7.48 16.20 21.66
N LEU A 202 6.37 16.74 21.16
CA LEU A 202 6.36 17.34 19.82
C LEU A 202 7.32 18.53 19.86
N GLU A 203 8.44 18.46 19.14
CA GLU A 203 9.28 19.62 18.90
C GLU A 203 8.42 20.68 18.19
N GLU A 204 8.12 21.78 18.89
CA GLU A 204 7.51 22.95 18.29
C GLU A 204 8.50 23.54 17.28
N GLU A 205 8.17 23.43 15.99
CA GLU A 205 8.85 24.18 14.94
C GLU A 205 8.71 25.68 15.25
N THR A 206 9.74 26.28 15.83
CA THR A 206 9.85 27.73 16.01
C THR A 206 9.92 28.39 14.64
N ILE A 207 8.78 28.83 14.12
CA ILE A 207 8.72 29.72 12.95
C ILE A 207 9.33 31.05 13.39
N THR A 208 10.62 31.23 13.10
CA THR A 208 11.27 32.52 13.24
C THR A 208 10.76 33.40 12.11
N THR A 209 9.74 34.21 12.39
CA THR A 209 9.24 35.24 11.49
C THR A 209 10.31 36.32 11.34
N ALA A 210 11.22 36.14 10.39
CA ALA A 210 12.03 37.23 9.88
C ALA A 210 11.13 38.12 9.01
N ALA A 211 10.65 39.20 9.62
CA ALA A 211 10.10 40.32 8.90
C ALA A 211 11.15 40.85 7.90
N SER A 212 10.78 40.98 6.64
CA SER A 212 11.49 41.86 5.71
C SER A 212 10.50 42.50 4.76
N THR A 213 10.17 43.74 5.13
CA THR A 213 10.11 44.93 4.29
C THR A 213 9.52 44.79 2.89
N GLU A 214 8.29 45.29 2.79
CA GLU A 214 7.63 45.80 1.61
C GLU A 214 8.56 46.74 0.82
N SER A 215 8.78 46.46 -0.47
CA SER A 215 9.31 47.45 -1.40
C SER A 215 8.62 47.32 -2.75
N THR A 216 8.04 48.45 -3.14
CA THR A 216 7.13 48.69 -4.27
C THR A 216 7.81 48.56 -5.64
N ILE A 217 7.02 48.04 -6.57
CA ILE A 217 7.06 48.00 -8.04
C ILE A 217 7.94 49.06 -8.72
N THR A 218 8.73 48.66 -9.74
CA THR A 218 8.77 49.39 -11.03
C THR A 218 9.04 48.43 -12.20
N THR A 219 8.12 48.48 -13.16
CA THR A 219 8.11 47.80 -14.46
C THR A 219 9.10 48.48 -15.41
N GLU A 220 9.98 47.72 -16.06
CA GLU A 220 10.64 48.20 -17.29
C GLU A 220 10.67 47.09 -18.34
N ILE A 221 9.97 47.37 -19.44
CA ILE A 221 9.88 46.55 -20.64
C ILE A 221 11.07 46.92 -21.52
N LYS A 222 11.89 45.94 -21.91
CA LYS A 222 12.75 46.09 -23.10
C LYS A 222 12.92 44.75 -23.83
N SER A 223 12.27 44.66 -24.98
CA SER A 223 12.50 43.65 -26.01
C SER A 223 13.92 43.71 -26.53
N THR A 224 14.58 42.56 -26.70
CA THR A 224 15.61 42.38 -27.72
C THR A 224 15.61 40.93 -28.19
N VAL A 225 15.38 40.78 -29.49
CA VAL A 225 15.46 39.55 -30.29
C VAL A 225 16.93 39.24 -30.56
N SER A 226 17.36 37.97 -30.42
CA SER A 226 18.25 37.31 -31.38
C SER A 226 18.43 35.82 -31.10
N SER A 227 18.39 35.10 -32.21
CA SER A 227 18.52 33.66 -32.44
C SER A 227 19.95 33.15 -32.23
N ILE A 228 20.12 31.81 -32.08
CA ILE A 228 21.04 30.93 -32.86
C ILE A 228 21.13 29.52 -32.23
N THR A 229 20.64 28.55 -33.01
CA THR A 229 21.26 27.27 -33.44
C THR A 229 21.94 26.30 -32.45
N ILE A 230 21.29 25.13 -32.28
CA ILE A 230 21.74 23.72 -32.42
C ILE A 230 23.23 23.41 -32.16
N SER A 231 23.50 22.55 -31.17
CA SER A 231 24.12 21.22 -31.37
C SER A 231 24.29 20.44 -30.06
N ALA A 232 23.88 19.16 -30.10
CA ALA A 232 24.35 18.09 -29.21
C ALA A 232 25.66 17.53 -29.78
N PRO A 233 26.46 16.80 -28.98
CA PRO A 233 26.33 15.35 -29.07
C PRO A 233 26.47 14.57 -27.75
N PHE A 234 25.90 13.37 -27.80
CA PHE A 234 26.02 12.25 -26.88
C PHE A 234 27.47 11.88 -26.56
N SER A 235 27.69 11.38 -25.33
CA SER A 235 28.71 10.36 -25.06
C SER A 235 28.26 9.46 -23.91
N THR A 236 28.10 8.19 -24.28
CA THR A 236 27.84 7.01 -23.45
C THR A 236 29.12 6.54 -22.76
N VAL A 237 29.11 6.37 -21.44
CA VAL A 237 30.06 5.47 -20.74
C VAL A 237 29.38 4.77 -19.55
N SER A 238 29.37 3.44 -19.61
CA SER A 238 29.37 2.48 -18.49
C SER A 238 30.15 1.26 -19.01
N PRO A 239 30.63 0.27 -18.21
CA PRO A 239 30.29 -0.02 -16.81
C PRO A 239 31.45 -0.54 -15.92
N LYS A 240 31.23 -0.70 -14.60
CA LYS A 240 31.73 -1.86 -13.83
C LYS A 240 30.99 -2.06 -12.49
N PRO A 241 30.67 -3.31 -12.08
CA PRO A 241 29.81 -3.58 -10.94
C PRO A 241 30.58 -3.64 -9.62
N SER A 242 29.92 -3.23 -8.53
CA SER A 242 30.37 -3.48 -7.15
C SER A 242 29.45 -4.51 -6.51
N ASN A 243 30.02 -5.67 -6.18
CA ASN A 243 29.40 -6.68 -5.31
C ASN A 243 29.33 -6.13 -3.88
N ALA A 244 28.14 -6.10 -3.31
CA ALA A 244 27.96 -6.00 -1.87
C ALA A 244 26.91 -7.04 -1.44
N THR A 245 27.40 -8.12 -0.83
CA THR A 245 26.61 -9.13 -0.14
C THR A 245 26.16 -8.53 1.18
N TYR A 246 24.87 -8.22 1.35
CA TYR A 246 24.32 -7.85 2.65
C TYR A 246 23.61 -9.04 3.29
N ASN A 247 24.18 -9.47 4.40
CA ASN A 247 23.71 -10.53 5.26
C ASN A 247 22.62 -9.97 6.19
N VAL A 248 21.34 -10.24 5.88
CA VAL A 248 20.20 -9.88 6.75
C VAL A 248 19.87 -11.07 7.64
N GLN A 249 20.56 -11.21 8.77
CA GLN A 249 20.19 -12.18 9.80
C GLN A 249 20.80 -11.79 11.15
N ASN A 250 20.20 -10.82 11.90
CA ASN A 250 20.17 -10.91 13.38
C ASN A 250 19.36 -9.88 14.19
N CYS A 251 18.49 -9.04 13.63
CA CYS A 251 17.82 -8.01 14.46
C CYS A 251 16.49 -8.48 15.13
N ARG A 252 16.01 -9.71 14.86
CA ARG A 252 14.73 -10.20 15.42
C ARG A 252 14.86 -11.08 16.67
N THR A 253 16.03 -11.66 16.92
CA THR A 253 16.26 -12.57 18.05
C THR A 253 16.46 -11.81 19.36
N VAL A 254 17.13 -10.65 19.33
CA VAL A 254 17.40 -9.85 20.53
C VAL A 254 16.12 -9.24 21.14
N LEU A 255 15.16 -8.83 20.30
CA LEU A 255 13.89 -8.24 20.77
C LEU A 255 12.96 -9.28 21.42
N LEU A 256 12.97 -10.52 20.94
CA LEU A 256 12.15 -11.59 21.51
C LEU A 256 12.69 -12.09 22.85
N VAL A 257 14.02 -12.12 23.03
CA VAL A 257 14.65 -12.57 24.28
C VAL A 257 14.43 -11.56 25.41
N THR A 258 14.45 -10.27 25.13
CA THR A 258 14.19 -9.22 26.13
C THR A 258 12.74 -9.20 26.60
N ILE A 259 11.78 -9.41 25.71
CA ILE A 259 10.36 -9.53 26.07
C ILE A 259 10.10 -10.81 26.89
N LEU A 260 10.73 -11.93 26.56
CA LEU A 260 10.59 -13.17 27.34
C LEU A 260 11.17 -13.05 28.75
N LEU A 261 12.32 -12.39 28.90
CA LEU A 261 12.94 -12.16 30.22
C LEU A 261 12.07 -11.26 31.11
N LEU A 262 11.42 -10.24 30.53
CA LEU A 262 10.50 -9.36 31.28
C LEU A 262 9.22 -10.10 31.72
N ILE A 263 8.73 -11.05 30.92
CA ILE A 263 7.55 -11.86 31.27
C ILE A 263 7.90 -12.88 32.37
N VAL A 264 9.06 -13.55 32.29
CA VAL A 264 9.48 -14.53 33.29
C VAL A 264 9.73 -13.87 34.65
N ASN A 265 10.31 -12.66 34.68
CA ASN A 265 10.56 -11.95 35.94
C ASN A 265 9.28 -11.46 36.64
N LYS A 266 8.19 -11.26 35.90
CA LYS A 266 6.88 -10.85 36.46
C LYS A 266 6.01 -12.03 36.92
N CYS A 267 6.37 -13.27 36.58
CA CYS A 267 5.64 -14.48 36.99
C CYS A 267 6.21 -15.15 38.25
N ILE A 268 7.32 -14.65 38.81
CA ILE A 268 8.01 -15.24 39.98
C ILE A 268 7.92 -14.33 41.23
N LEU A 269 7.04 -13.32 41.26
CA LEU A 269 6.64 -12.62 42.49
C LEU A 269 5.13 -12.74 42.74
#